data_AF-A0A0R3UDU6-F1
#
_entry.id   AF-A0A0R3UDU6-F1
#
_cell.length_a   1.000
_cell.length_b   1.000
_cell.length_c   1.000
_cell.angle_alpha   90.00
_cell.angle_beta   90.00
_cell.angle_gamma   90.00
#
_symmetry.space_group_name_H-M   'P 1'
#
loop_
_entity.id
_entity.type
_entity.pdbx_description
1 polymer ?
#
loop_
_entity_poly.entity_id
_entity_poly.type
_entity_poly.pdbx_seq_one_letter_code
_entity_poly.pdbx_strand_id
1 'polypeptide(L)'
;MNGMLEIRILDADIYVVVYAVDGEASFKVAKTIFRQLHEIKNSDNKLRLLYLVGNKTDLVRCRQVTTQRGRKFAVANGATFFEVSAAINHLVDELLVDMVVQWRKEITRYEFTRIGLPLHDAVSEEPEASASGCEIHGRRSWALTLSNPKDMLKRFFKQQFTAKSCTDLQKS
;
A
#
# COMPACT_ATOMS: atom_id res chain seq x y z
N MET A 1 -5.79 -20.81 30.93
CA MET A 1 -5.22 -21.26 29.64
C MET A 1 -5.79 -20.38 28.55
N ASN A 2 -5.27 -19.16 28.40
CA ASN A 2 -5.67 -18.27 27.31
C ASN A 2 -4.85 -18.67 26.10
N GLY A 3 -5.48 -19.39 25.18
CA GLY A 3 -4.93 -19.76 23.89
C GLY A 3 -4.51 -18.51 23.15
N MET A 4 -3.26 -18.12 23.37
CA MET A 4 -2.48 -17.22 22.55
C MET A 4 -2.68 -17.71 21.13
N LEU A 5 -3.42 -16.94 20.32
CA LEU A 5 -3.30 -17.03 18.87
C LEU A 5 -1.84 -16.73 18.61
N GLU A 6 -1.05 -17.79 18.55
CA GLU A 6 0.36 -17.75 18.23
C GLU A 6 0.40 -17.37 16.74
N ILE A 7 0.27 -16.07 16.47
CA ILE A 7 0.57 -15.51 15.17
C ILE A 7 2.07 -15.74 15.01
N ARG A 8 2.45 -16.93 14.52
CA ARG A 8 3.80 -17.30 14.07
C ARG A 8 4.16 -16.59 12.76
N ILE A 9 3.62 -15.39 12.56
CA ILE A 9 3.90 -14.51 11.44
C ILE A 9 4.56 -13.31 12.10
N LEU A 10 5.82 -13.47 12.49
CA LEU A 10 6.65 -12.37 12.98
C LEU A 10 7.55 -11.82 11.86
N ASP A 11 7.83 -12.64 10.84
CA ASP A 11 8.65 -12.24 9.70
C ASP A 11 7.81 -12.00 8.43
N ALA A 12 6.94 -10.99 8.50
CA ALA A 12 6.26 -10.46 7.33
C ALA A 12 6.50 -8.94 7.25
N ASP A 13 6.62 -8.44 6.02
CA ASP A 13 6.79 -7.02 5.75
C ASP A 13 5.45 -6.28 5.59
N ILE A 14 4.39 -7.01 5.22
CA ILE A 14 3.04 -6.49 5.02
C ILE A 14 2.04 -7.39 5.75
N TYR A 15 1.19 -6.79 6.59
CA TYR A 15 0.05 -7.46 7.21
C TYR A 15 -1.24 -6.94 6.61
N VAL A 16 -2.09 -7.87 6.16
CA VAL A 16 -3.40 -7.55 5.59
C VAL A 16 -4.48 -8.16 6.47
N VAL A 17 -5.17 -7.32 7.22
CA VAL A 17 -6.26 -7.74 8.10
C VAL A 17 -7.57 -7.48 7.39
N VAL A 18 -8.24 -8.57 6.99
CA VAL A 18 -9.48 -8.52 6.22
C VAL A 18 -10.68 -8.74 7.16
N TYR A 19 -11.71 -7.92 7.01
CA TYR A 19 -13.03 -8.15 7.61
C TYR A 19 -14.10 -8.14 6.52
N ALA A 20 -15.29 -8.65 6.83
CA ALA A 20 -16.41 -8.60 5.90
C ALA A 20 -17.34 -7.43 6.27
N VAL A 21 -17.71 -6.59 5.31
CA VAL A 21 -18.53 -5.39 5.57
C VAL A 21 -19.94 -5.74 6.07
N ASP A 22 -20.41 -6.95 5.78
CA ASP A 22 -21.68 -7.54 6.21
C ASP A 22 -21.59 -8.23 7.58
N GLY A 23 -20.44 -8.22 8.27
CA GLY A 23 -20.25 -8.95 9.53
C GLY A 23 -19.56 -8.13 10.61
N GLU A 24 -20.33 -7.58 11.55
CA GLU A 24 -19.81 -6.82 12.69
C GLU A 24 -18.83 -7.63 13.57
N ALA A 25 -19.10 -8.92 13.74
CA ALA A 25 -18.22 -9.82 14.48
C ALA A 25 -16.82 -9.92 13.85
N SER A 26 -16.74 -9.98 12.52
CA SER A 26 -15.47 -10.02 11.80
C SER A 26 -14.66 -8.74 12.01
N PHE A 27 -15.34 -7.59 12.07
CA PHE A 27 -14.69 -6.31 12.35
C PHE A 27 -14.17 -6.24 13.79
N LYS A 28 -14.88 -6.79 14.77
CA LYS A 28 -14.39 -6.90 16.16
C LYS A 28 -13.13 -7.77 16.25
N VAL A 29 -13.09 -8.89 15.52
CA VAL A 29 -11.89 -9.75 15.45
C VAL A 29 -10.73 -8.99 14.79
N ALA A 30 -10.96 -8.28 13.69
CA ALA A 30 -9.94 -7.45 13.04
C ALA A 30 -9.31 -6.43 14.02
N LYS A 31 -10.12 -5.74 14.83
CA LYS A 31 -9.60 -4.83 15.87
C LYS A 31 -8.70 -5.53 16.89
N THR A 32 -9.05 -6.75 17.26
CA THR A 32 -8.28 -7.56 18.20
C THR A 32 -6.92 -7.93 17.61
N ILE A 33 -6.89 -8.32 16.32
CA ILE A 33 -5.65 -8.61 15.59
C ILE A 33 -4.77 -7.36 15.53
N PHE A 34 -5.34 -6.18 15.22
CA PHE A 34 -4.59 -4.92 15.21
C PHE A 34 -3.91 -4.62 16.55
N ARG A 35 -4.61 -4.84 17.67
CA ARG A 35 -4.03 -4.68 19.00
C ARG A 35 -2.79 -5.57 19.20
N GLN A 36 -2.88 -6.84 18.77
CA GLN A 36 -1.75 -7.78 18.86
C GLN A 36 -0.58 -7.38 17.93
N LEU A 37 -0.87 -6.91 16.71
CA LEU A 37 0.16 -6.43 15.78
C LEU A 37 0.90 -5.20 16.34
N HIS A 38 0.22 -4.33 17.07
CA HIS A 38 0.87 -3.20 17.77
C HIS A 38 1.79 -3.66 18.89
N GLU A 39 1.40 -4.66 19.67
CA GLU A 39 2.25 -5.27 20.71
C GLU A 39 3.54 -5.85 20.10
N ILE A 40 3.42 -6.54 18.96
CA ILE A 40 4.57 -7.09 18.21
C ILE A 40 5.46 -5.98 17.63
N LYS A 41 4.88 -4.94 17.01
CA LYS A 41 5.63 -3.84 16.41
C LYS A 41 6.49 -3.08 17.43
N ASN A 42 6.03 -2.96 18.68
CA ASN A 42 6.81 -2.30 19.73
C ASN A 42 8.02 -3.13 20.21
N SER A 43 8.00 -4.44 19.98
CA SER A 43 9.08 -5.35 20.41
C SER A 43 10.22 -5.49 19.38
N ASP A 44 9.93 -5.17 18.12
CA ASP A 44 10.84 -5.41 17.00
C ASP A 44 10.80 -4.20 16.08
N ASN A 45 11.89 -3.42 16.04
CA ASN A 45 12.03 -2.16 15.29
C ASN A 45 11.97 -2.33 13.75
N LYS A 46 11.42 -3.44 13.25
CA LYS A 46 11.20 -3.72 11.83
C LYS A 46 10.03 -2.89 11.32
N LEU A 47 10.24 -2.19 10.20
CA LEU A 47 9.17 -1.50 9.50
C LEU A 47 8.19 -2.52 8.91
N ARG A 48 6.90 -2.34 9.18
CA ARG A 48 5.82 -3.22 8.71
C ARG A 48 4.66 -2.37 8.21
N LEU A 49 4.18 -2.66 7.01
CA LEU A 49 2.98 -2.05 6.47
C LEU A 49 1.74 -2.76 7.00
N LEU A 50 0.75 -2.00 7.47
CA LEU A 50 -0.53 -2.55 7.93
C LEU A 50 -1.66 -2.10 7.01
N TYR A 51 -2.44 -3.07 6.55
CA TYR A 51 -3.63 -2.86 5.74
C TYR A 51 -4.86 -3.37 6.48
N LEU A 52 -5.91 -2.55 6.52
CA LEU A 52 -7.25 -2.95 6.90
C LEU A 52 -8.11 -3.01 5.63
N VAL A 53 -8.72 -4.16 5.37
CA VAL A 53 -9.50 -4.39 4.15
C VAL A 53 -10.92 -4.79 4.49
N GLY A 54 -11.89 -3.96 4.10
CA GLY A 54 -13.31 -4.31 4.13
C GLY A 54 -13.71 -5.06 2.87
N ASN A 55 -13.91 -6.37 2.96
CA ASN A 55 -14.31 -7.24 1.86
C ASN A 55 -15.84 -7.36 1.74
N LYS A 56 -16.31 -7.83 0.58
CA LYS A 56 -17.72 -8.03 0.21
C LYS A 56 -18.52 -6.73 0.05
N THR A 57 -17.89 -5.69 -0.51
CA THR A 57 -18.53 -4.37 -0.67
C THR A 57 -19.74 -4.38 -1.61
N ASP A 58 -19.89 -5.44 -2.41
CA ASP A 58 -21.07 -5.74 -3.22
C ASP A 58 -22.34 -5.99 -2.38
N LEU A 59 -22.20 -6.43 -1.12
CA LEU A 59 -23.34 -6.69 -0.22
C LEU A 59 -23.86 -5.42 0.47
N VAL A 60 -24.14 -4.37 -0.32
CA VAL A 60 -24.52 -3.03 0.17
C VAL A 60 -25.70 -3.08 1.14
N ARG A 61 -26.73 -3.89 0.85
CA ARG A 61 -27.94 -4.00 1.68
C ARG A 61 -27.72 -4.72 3.00
N CYS A 62 -26.70 -5.58 3.08
CA CYS A 62 -26.36 -6.34 4.28
C CYS A 62 -25.23 -5.68 5.08
N ARG A 63 -24.77 -4.49 4.68
CA ARG A 63 -23.64 -3.81 5.30
C ARG A 63 -23.94 -3.48 6.77
N GLN A 64 -23.09 -4.00 7.65
CA GLN A 64 -23.12 -3.74 9.09
C GLN A 64 -22.02 -2.75 9.50
N VAL A 65 -20.92 -2.68 8.74
CA VAL A 65 -19.79 -1.78 9.00
C VAL A 65 -19.73 -0.71 7.92
N THR A 66 -19.91 0.55 8.31
CA THR A 66 -19.82 1.67 7.38
C THR A 66 -18.39 1.93 6.94
N THR A 67 -18.19 2.41 5.70
CA THR A 67 -16.88 2.80 5.17
C THR A 67 -16.18 3.81 6.07
N GLN A 68 -16.93 4.78 6.62
CA GLN A 68 -16.37 5.77 7.54
C GLN A 68 -15.83 5.12 8.82
N ARG A 69 -16.50 4.09 9.35
CA ARG A 69 -16.08 3.40 10.57
C ARG A 69 -14.82 2.57 10.34
N GLY A 70 -14.72 1.86 9.21
CA GLY A 70 -13.50 1.18 8.79
C GLY A 70 -12.33 2.15 8.62
N ARG A 71 -12.55 3.23 7.86
CA ARG A 71 -11.53 4.27 7.61
C ARG A 71 -11.04 4.94 8.89
N LYS A 72 -11.95 5.35 9.78
CA LYS A 72 -11.60 5.97 11.08
C LYS A 72 -10.74 5.03 11.91
N PHE A 73 -11.09 3.74 11.96
CA PHE A 73 -10.30 2.76 12.68
C PHE A 73 -8.91 2.58 12.06
N ALA A 74 -8.80 2.46 10.73
CA ALA A 74 -7.51 2.32 10.05
C ALA A 74 -6.58 3.52 10.33
N VAL A 75 -7.08 4.75 10.19
CA VAL A 75 -6.32 5.98 10.48
C VAL A 75 -5.83 5.98 11.94
N ALA A 76 -6.71 5.64 12.88
CA ALA A 76 -6.35 5.61 14.31
C ALA A 76 -5.28 4.55 14.65
N ASN A 77 -5.09 3.54 13.80
CA ASN A 77 -4.11 2.47 14.00
C ASN A 77 -2.94 2.55 13.01
N GLY A 78 -2.80 3.67 12.27
CA GLY A 78 -1.71 3.86 11.32
C GLY A 78 -1.71 2.85 10.17
N ALA A 79 -2.89 2.45 9.70
CA ALA A 79 -3.08 1.45 8.65
C ALA A 79 -3.66 2.07 7.37
N THR A 80 -3.26 1.52 6.23
CA THR A 80 -3.89 1.82 4.93
C THR A 80 -5.24 1.11 4.85
N PHE A 81 -6.28 1.82 4.37
CA PHE A 81 -7.64 1.30 4.29
C PHE A 81 -8.09 1.07 2.85
N PHE A 82 -8.63 -0.12 2.58
CA PHE A 82 -9.29 -0.45 1.33
C PHE A 82 -10.66 -1.08 1.57
N GLU A 83 -11.55 -0.88 0.61
CA GLU A 83 -12.81 -1.62 0.50
C GLU A 83 -12.82 -2.33 -0.85
N VAL A 84 -13.00 -3.64 -0.83
CA VAL A 84 -12.93 -4.50 -2.01
C VAL A 84 -14.12 -5.44 -2.08
N SER A 85 -14.40 -5.96 -3.26
CA SER A 85 -15.18 -7.18 -3.41
C SER A 85 -14.42 -8.17 -4.26
N ALA A 86 -13.94 -9.23 -3.60
CA ALA A 86 -13.31 -10.34 -4.30
C ALA A 86 -14.30 -11.09 -5.22
N ALA A 87 -15.58 -11.13 -4.86
CA ALA A 87 -16.61 -11.86 -5.61
C ALA A 87 -16.84 -11.30 -7.02
N ILE A 88 -16.69 -9.99 -7.18
CA ILE A 88 -16.87 -9.29 -8.47
C ILE A 88 -15.57 -8.64 -8.97
N ASN A 89 -14.42 -9.03 -8.41
CA ASN A 89 -13.09 -8.47 -8.70
C ASN A 89 -13.04 -6.92 -8.66
N HIS A 90 -13.68 -6.31 -7.65
CA HIS A 90 -13.70 -4.87 -7.47
C HIS A 90 -12.58 -4.41 -6.52
N LEU A 91 -11.67 -3.57 -7.01
CA LEU A 91 -10.55 -2.94 -6.29
C LEU A 91 -9.48 -3.90 -5.74
N VAL A 92 -9.49 -5.17 -6.17
CA VAL A 92 -8.50 -6.16 -5.74
C VAL A 92 -7.14 -5.88 -6.36
N ASP A 93 -7.10 -5.56 -7.66
CA ASP A 93 -5.84 -5.26 -8.35
C ASP A 93 -5.19 -3.98 -7.78
N GLU A 94 -5.98 -2.94 -7.55
CA GLU A 94 -5.54 -1.68 -6.94
C GLU A 94 -4.98 -1.89 -5.53
N LEU A 95 -5.61 -2.76 -4.74
CA LEU A 95 -5.11 -3.15 -3.42
C LEU A 95 -3.73 -3.80 -3.52
N LEU A 96 -3.56 -4.78 -4.41
CA LEU A 96 -2.30 -5.50 -4.59
C LEU A 96 -1.19 -4.60 -5.14
N VAL A 97 -1.53 -3.71 -6.08
CA VAL A 97 -0.59 -2.72 -6.61
C VAL A 97 -0.13 -1.76 -5.53
N ASP A 98 -1.05 -1.22 -4.73
CA ASP A 98 -0.71 -0.31 -3.64
C ASP A 98 0.24 -0.99 -2.64
N MET A 99 -0.03 -2.24 -2.24
CA MET A 99 0.86 -3.00 -1.35
C MET A 99 2.30 -3.07 -1.88
N VAL A 100 2.48 -3.49 -3.14
CA VAL A 100 3.82 -3.63 -3.73
C VAL A 100 4.51 -2.28 -3.87
N VAL A 101 3.78 -1.24 -4.28
CA VAL A 101 4.33 0.11 -4.46
C VAL A 101 4.76 0.70 -3.12
N GLN A 102 3.93 0.61 -2.09
CA GLN A 102 4.25 1.16 -0.77
C GLN A 102 5.41 0.38 -0.13
N TRP A 103 5.41 -0.95 -0.25
CA TRP A 103 6.49 -1.77 0.29
C TRP A 103 7.84 -1.44 -0.35
N ARG A 104 7.89 -1.27 -1.67
CA ARG A 104 9.11 -0.84 -2.38
C ARG A 104 9.61 0.52 -1.91
N LYS A 105 8.70 1.47 -1.68
CA LYS A 105 9.05 2.81 -1.16
C LYS A 105 9.64 2.72 0.23
N GLU A 106 9.01 1.98 1.14
CA GLU A 106 9.48 1.88 2.52
C GLU A 106 10.78 1.11 2.66
N ILE A 107 10.99 0.02 1.90
CA ILE A 107 12.29 -0.66 1.89
C ILE A 107 13.39 0.27 1.38
N THR A 108 13.14 0.99 0.29
CA THR A 108 14.13 1.92 -0.27
C THR A 108 14.48 3.02 0.75
N ARG A 109 13.48 3.57 1.46
CA ARG A 109 13.67 4.55 2.53
C ARG A 109 14.49 3.98 3.70
N TYR A 110 14.16 2.77 4.13
CA TYR A 110 14.81 2.10 5.24
C TYR A 110 16.30 1.85 4.96
N GLU A 111 16.62 1.27 3.81
CA GLU A 111 18.00 1.03 3.39
C GLU A 111 18.80 2.34 3.33
N PHE A 112 18.20 3.40 2.80
CA PHE A 112 18.85 4.72 2.72
C PHE A 112 19.15 5.32 4.11
N THR A 113 18.22 5.14 5.06
CA THR A 113 18.38 5.60 6.44
C THR A 113 19.45 4.79 7.17
N ARG A 114 19.57 3.47 6.91
CA ARG A 114 20.63 2.64 7.48
C ARG A 114 22.03 3.02 6.99
N ILE A 115 22.15 3.54 5.77
CA ILE A 115 23.43 3.95 5.16
C ILE A 115 23.82 5.39 5.57
N GLY A 116 22.97 6.10 6.32
CA GLY A 116 23.30 7.43 6.87
C GLY A 116 23.34 8.55 5.82
N LEU A 117 22.69 8.34 4.67
CA LEU A 117 22.60 9.36 3.62
C LEU A 117 21.41 10.32 3.90
N PRO A 118 21.57 11.64 3.74
CA PRO A 118 20.48 12.60 4.02
C PRO A 118 19.32 12.41 3.04
N LEU A 119 18.14 12.05 3.56
CA LEU A 119 16.90 12.18 2.81
C LEU A 119 16.65 13.67 2.59
N HIS A 120 16.80 14.14 1.36
CA HIS A 120 16.30 15.47 1.02
C HIS A 120 14.78 15.36 0.92
N ASP A 121 14.08 15.75 1.99
CA ASP A 121 12.65 15.97 1.92
C ASP A 121 12.40 17.01 0.83
N ALA A 122 11.52 16.67 -0.12
CA ALA A 122 11.04 17.60 -1.13
C ALA A 122 10.09 18.59 -0.43
N VAL A 123 10.66 19.56 0.27
CA VAL A 123 9.94 20.74 0.74
C VAL A 123 9.91 21.73 -0.43
N SER A 124 8.70 22.03 -0.88
CA SER A 124 8.41 23.09 -1.83
C SER A 124 8.66 24.44 -1.15
N GLU A 125 9.81 25.06 -1.43
CA GLU A 125 9.99 26.50 -1.24
C GLU A 125 10.10 27.15 -2.61
N GLU A 126 9.08 27.92 -2.97
CA GLU A 126 9.15 28.95 -4.02
C GLU A 126 9.85 30.18 -3.43
N PRO A 127 10.93 30.69 -4.03
CA PRO A 127 11.36 32.05 -3.81
C PRO A 127 11.03 32.94 -5.02
N GLU A 128 10.48 34.10 -4.67
CA GLU A 128 10.17 35.26 -5.49
C GLU A 128 11.36 35.79 -6.33
N ALA A 129 11.02 36.15 -7.57
CA ALA A 129 11.47 37.30 -8.36
C ALA A 129 12.93 37.48 -8.83
N SER A 130 13.00 37.76 -10.14
CA SER A 130 13.84 38.75 -10.86
C SER A 130 15.05 38.24 -11.66
N ALA A 131 15.14 38.79 -12.87
CA ALA A 131 15.99 38.40 -13.97
C ALA A 131 17.39 39.06 -13.93
N SER A 132 18.44 38.33 -14.31
CA SER A 132 19.48 38.76 -15.27
C SER A 132 20.41 37.57 -15.58
N GLY A 133 20.99 37.56 -16.78
CA GLY A 133 21.62 36.38 -17.39
C GLY A 133 23.10 36.10 -17.07
N CYS A 134 23.64 35.19 -17.90
CA CYS A 134 25.04 34.80 -18.13
C CYS A 134 25.56 33.49 -17.48
N GLU A 135 25.42 32.40 -18.26
CA GLU A 135 26.46 31.48 -18.77
C GLU A 135 27.45 30.65 -17.89
N ILE A 136 27.38 29.33 -18.15
CA ILE A 136 28.35 28.20 -18.13
C ILE A 136 29.00 27.71 -16.83
N HIS A 137 28.55 26.56 -16.31
CA HIS A 137 29.27 25.25 -16.36
C HIS A 137 28.58 24.19 -15.49
N GLY A 138 28.35 23.01 -16.09
CA GLY A 138 28.42 21.73 -15.39
C GLY A 138 27.35 21.42 -14.33
N ARG A 139 26.17 20.96 -14.75
CA ARG A 139 25.45 19.91 -14.01
C ARG A 139 24.53 19.15 -14.96
N ARG A 140 24.90 17.91 -15.26
CA ARG A 140 23.98 16.95 -15.86
C ARG A 140 22.82 16.76 -14.90
N SER A 141 21.70 17.40 -15.25
CA SER A 141 20.42 17.27 -14.58
C SER A 141 19.96 15.82 -14.63
N TRP A 142 19.99 15.13 -13.50
CA TRP A 142 19.45 13.78 -13.35
C TRP A 142 17.90 13.75 -13.42
N ALA A 143 17.26 14.94 -13.47
CA ALA A 143 15.81 15.10 -13.50
C ALA A 143 15.14 14.67 -14.82
N LEU A 144 15.90 14.26 -15.84
CA LEU A 144 15.33 13.80 -17.12
C LEU A 144 14.99 12.30 -17.17
N THR A 145 15.06 11.56 -16.05
CA THR A 145 14.67 10.13 -16.05
C THR A 145 13.53 9.75 -15.11
N LEU A 146 13.03 10.66 -14.27
CA LEU A 146 11.83 10.37 -13.47
C LEU A 146 10.58 10.75 -14.25
N SER A 147 10.28 9.91 -15.23
CA SER A 147 8.97 9.88 -15.86
C SER A 147 7.92 9.68 -14.76
N ASN A 148 6.96 10.60 -14.70
CA ASN A 148 5.79 10.60 -13.84
C ASN A 148 5.35 9.16 -13.43
N PRO A 149 5.27 8.83 -12.12
CA PRO A 149 4.98 7.47 -11.66
C PRO A 149 3.67 6.90 -12.20
N LYS A 150 2.70 7.77 -12.56
CA LYS A 150 1.46 7.38 -13.24
C LYS A 150 1.69 6.82 -14.65
N ASP A 151 2.68 7.34 -15.37
CA ASP A 151 3.02 6.91 -16.73
C ASP A 151 3.87 5.63 -16.73
N MET A 152 4.70 5.43 -15.69
CA MET A 152 5.40 4.16 -15.46
C MET A 152 4.43 3.01 -15.16
N LEU A 153 3.43 3.24 -14.30
CA LEU A 153 2.39 2.24 -14.01
C LEU A 153 1.59 1.87 -15.26
N LYS A 154 1.16 2.86 -16.06
CA LYS A 154 0.48 2.59 -17.34
C LYS A 154 1.34 1.76 -18.31
N ARG A 155 2.64 2.04 -18.42
CA ARG A 155 3.57 1.28 -19.27
C ARG A 155 3.81 -0.14 -18.76
N PHE A 156 3.97 -0.32 -17.46
CA PHE A 156 4.17 -1.63 -16.83
C PHE A 156 2.95 -2.53 -17.06
N PHE A 157 1.74 -2.01 -16.85
CA PHE A 157 0.51 -2.76 -17.09
C PHE A 157 0.26 -3.08 -18.56
N LYS A 158 0.61 -2.17 -19.48
CA LYS A 158 0.54 -2.41 -20.93
C LYS A 158 1.59 -3.42 -21.43
N GLN A 159 2.68 -3.66 -20.70
CA GLN A 159 3.71 -4.62 -21.13
C GLN A 159 3.54 -6.00 -20.51
N GLN A 160 3.07 -6.09 -19.26
CA GLN A 160 2.99 -7.35 -18.51
C GLN A 160 1.63 -8.04 -18.61
N PHE A 161 0.54 -7.31 -18.84
CA PHE A 161 -0.83 -7.87 -18.74
C PHE A 161 -1.67 -7.77 -20.02
N THR A 162 -1.16 -7.20 -21.13
CA THR A 162 -1.87 -7.22 -22.43
C THR A 162 -1.37 -8.28 -23.41
N ALA A 163 -0.68 -9.32 -22.93
CA ALA A 163 -0.44 -10.49 -23.76
C ALA A 163 -1.76 -11.22 -24.01
N LYS A 164 -2.45 -10.88 -25.10
CA LYS A 164 -3.36 -11.81 -25.77
C LYS A 164 -2.51 -12.85 -26.49
N SER A 165 -2.62 -14.10 -26.08
CA SER A 165 -2.49 -15.25 -26.98
C SER A 165 -3.44 -16.31 -26.45
N CYS A 166 -4.71 -16.21 -26.84
CA CYS A 166 -5.29 -16.93 -27.98
C CYS A 166 -5.28 -18.44 -27.73
N THR A 167 -6.46 -18.93 -27.37
CA THR A 167 -7.05 -20.19 -27.81
C THR A 167 -6.36 -20.82 -29.01
N ASP A 168 -5.75 -21.98 -28.83
CA ASP A 168 -5.59 -23.03 -29.83
C ASP A 168 -5.25 -24.33 -29.11
N LEU A 169 -6.28 -25.11 -28.74
CA LEU A 169 -6.14 -26.52 -28.32
C LEU A 169 -7.50 -27.24 -28.47
N GLN A 170 -8.02 -27.26 -29.69
CA GLN A 170 -8.95 -28.31 -30.16
C GLN A 170 -8.59 -28.69 -31.60
N LYS A 171 -7.54 -29.50 -31.72
CA LYS A 171 -7.44 -30.55 -32.74
C LYS A 171 -6.93 -31.81 -32.06
N SER A 172 -7.84 -32.72 -31.78
CA SER A 172 -7.62 -34.15 -31.92
C SER A 172 -8.95 -34.83 -32.22
#